data_AF-A0A2N6KAP0-F1
#
_entry.id   AF-A0A2N6KAP0-F1
#
_cell.length_a   1.000
_cell.length_b   1.000
_cell.length_c   1.000
_cell.angle_alpha   90.00
_cell.angle_beta   90.00
_cell.angle_gamma   90.00
#
_symmetry.space_group_name_H-M   'P 1'
#
loop_
_entity.id
_entity.type
_entity.pdbx_description
1 polymer ?
#
loop_
_entity_poly.entity_id
_entity_poly.type
_entity_poly.pdbx_seq_one_letter_code
_entity_poly.pdbx_strand_id
1 'polypeptide(L)'
;MLPPYTSSTLGDHYYIVQIPLSDRWQVYRRLQELMIPCLCHPDGSLRVQVDNFLTVILVHSIVKQFLVSRQELIDWLERCWQL
;
A
#
# COMPACT_ATOMS: atom_id res chain seq x y z
N MET A 1 7.94 21.44 15.24
CA MET A 1 9.02 21.26 14.25
C MET A 1 8.63 20.09 13.37
N LEU A 2 8.24 20.33 12.11
CA LEU A 2 7.96 19.29 11.11
C LEU A 2 9.27 18.88 10.42
N PRO A 3 9.42 17.61 9.98
CA PRO A 3 10.64 17.18 9.30
C PRO A 3 10.73 17.76 7.88
N PRO A 4 11.95 18.00 7.34
CA PRO A 4 12.16 18.57 6.03
C PRO A 4 12.38 17.45 4.98
N TYR A 5 11.32 17.08 4.27
CA TYR A 5 11.40 16.42 2.97
C TYR A 5 10.05 16.69 2.31
N THR A 6 9.89 17.18 1.08
CA THR A 6 10.78 17.42 -0.06
C THR A 6 10.04 18.43 -0.92
N SER A 7 10.76 19.39 -1.50
CA SER A 7 10.17 20.35 -2.43
C SER A 7 10.13 19.74 -3.85
N SER A 8 8.97 19.93 -4.51
CA SER A 8 8.78 20.21 -5.95
C SER A 8 8.38 19.08 -6.92
N THR A 9 7.10 19.15 -7.32
CA THR A 9 6.60 19.19 -8.72
C THR A 9 6.75 17.95 -9.63
N LEU A 10 5.79 17.02 -9.59
CA LEU A 10 4.97 16.60 -10.74
C LEU A 10 3.80 15.70 -10.29
N GLY A 11 2.70 16.26 -9.77
CA GLY A 11 1.44 15.51 -9.55
C GLY A 11 1.60 14.13 -8.88
N ASP A 12 2.27 14.06 -7.72
CA ASP A 12 2.37 12.82 -6.96
C ASP A 12 0.96 12.41 -6.49
N HIS A 13 0.30 11.57 -7.27
CA HIS A 13 -1.01 11.04 -6.91
C HIS A 13 -0.82 10.03 -5.77
N TYR A 14 -0.91 10.56 -4.55
CA TYR A 14 -1.00 9.75 -3.36
C TYR A 14 -2.42 9.23 -3.20
N TYR A 15 -2.54 7.91 -3.15
CA TYR A 15 -3.80 7.23 -2.87
C TYR A 15 -3.87 6.84 -1.40
N ILE A 16 -5.06 7.01 -0.82
CA ILE A 16 -5.30 6.65 0.57
C ILE A 16 -5.69 5.18 0.64
N VAL A 17 -4.94 4.40 1.41
CA VAL A 17 -5.24 3.02 1.74
C VAL A 17 -5.77 2.98 3.16
N GLN A 18 -7.05 2.62 3.30
CA GLN A 18 -7.70 2.42 4.58
C GLN A 18 -7.36 1.02 5.10
N ILE A 19 -6.60 0.95 6.20
CA ILE A 19 -6.21 -0.28 6.87
C ILE A 19 -6.33 -0.11 8.39
N PRO A 20 -6.60 -1.19 9.14
CA PRO A 20 -6.57 -1.13 10.60
C PRO A 20 -5.19 -0.67 11.10
N LEU A 21 -5.20 0.12 12.17
CA LEU A 21 -3.98 0.67 12.78
C LEU A 21 -2.99 -0.44 13.22
N SER A 22 -3.51 -1.60 13.61
CA SER A 22 -2.73 -2.80 13.97
C SER A 22 -1.85 -3.31 12.83
N ASP A 23 -2.39 -3.31 11.60
CA ASP A 23 -1.75 -3.89 10.42
C ASP A 23 -0.93 -2.83 9.65
N ARG A 24 -1.15 -1.55 9.95
CA ARG A 24 -0.52 -0.40 9.30
C ARG A 24 0.99 -0.50 9.21
N TRP A 25 1.65 -0.86 10.31
CA TRP A 25 3.11 -0.96 10.35
C TRP A 25 3.65 -2.11 9.51
N GLN A 26 2.93 -3.23 9.45
CA GLN A 26 3.33 -4.39 8.65
C GLN A 26 3.18 -4.08 7.16
N VAL A 27 2.07 -3.46 6.76
CA VAL A 27 1.82 -3.01 5.39
C VAL A 27 2.85 -1.95 4.96
N TYR A 28 3.08 -0.92 5.78
CA TYR A 28 4.08 0.12 5.52
C TYR A 28 5.48 -0.48 5.30
N ARG A 29 5.90 -1.40 6.17
CA ARG A 29 7.20 -2.07 6.04
C ARG A 29 7.30 -2.84 4.73
N ARG A 30 6.27 -3.60 4.34
CA ARG A 30 6.30 -4.36 3.07
C ARG A 30 6.33 -3.45 1.85
N LEU A 31 5.63 -2.33 1.87
CA LEU A 31 5.69 -1.33 0.79
C LEU A 31 7.10 -0.74 0.65
N GLN A 32 7.74 -0.41 1.77
CA GLN A 32 9.12 0.08 1.80
C GLN A 32 10.12 -0.98 1.29
N GLU A 33 9.97 -2.24 1.66
CA GLU A 33 10.80 -3.35 1.15
C GLU A 33 10.69 -3.54 -0.37
N LEU A 34 9.56 -3.14 -0.96
CA LEU A 34 9.31 -3.15 -2.40
C LEU A 34 9.63 -1.81 -3.08
N MET A 35 10.27 -0.88 -2.36
CA MET A 35 10.63 0.46 -2.86
C MET A 35 9.43 1.28 -3.33
N ILE A 36 8.23 1.02 -2.79
CA ILE A 36 7.00 1.77 -3.11
C ILE A 36 6.91 2.97 -2.14
N PRO A 37 6.93 4.22 -2.64
CA PRO A 37 6.86 5.40 -1.78
C PRO A 37 5.54 5.44 -1.02
N CYS A 38 5.61 5.53 0.31
CA CYS A 38 4.43 5.57 1.16
C CYS A 38 4.66 6.38 2.44
N LEU A 39 3.59 6.92 2.99
CA LEU A 39 3.59 7.85 4.12
C LEU A 39 2.49 7.47 5.11
N CYS A 40 2.87 7.34 6.37
CA CYS A 40 1.94 7.19 7.48
C CYS A 40 1.49 8.58 7.95
N HIS A 41 0.20 8.88 7.79
CA HIS A 41 -0.34 10.17 8.19
C HIS A 41 -0.90 10.11 9.64
N PRO A 42 -0.92 11.22 10.41
CA PRO A 42 -1.38 11.23 11.80
C PRO A 42 -2.86 10.86 11.99
N ASP A 43 -3.66 10.96 10.93
CA ASP A 43 -5.08 10.53 10.89
C ASP A 43 -5.25 9.00 10.86
N GLY A 44 -4.14 8.25 10.87
CA GLY A 44 -4.13 6.78 10.81
C GLY A 44 -4.10 6.23 9.38
N SER A 45 -4.23 7.08 8.36
CA SER A 45 -4.19 6.65 6.97
C SER A 45 -2.77 6.33 6.48
N LEU A 46 -2.68 5.35 5.58
CA LEU A 46 -1.48 5.08 4.81
C LEU A 46 -1.67 5.68 3.41
N ARG A 47 -0.80 6.60 3.03
CA ARG A 47 -0.79 7.21 1.69
C ARG A 47 0.30 6.54 0.86
N VAL A 48 -0.04 6.10 -0.34
CA VAL A 48 0.90 5.40 -1.22
C VAL A 48 0.95 6.11 -2.56
N GLN A 49 2.15 6.35 -3.06
CA GLN A 49 2.36 6.88 -4.39
C GLN A 49 2.17 5.75 -5.42
N VAL A 50 1.35 6.01 -6.43
CA VAL A 50 1.03 5.04 -7.47
C VAL A 50 1.33 5.65 -8.83
N ASP A 51 2.44 5.22 -9.41
CA ASP A 51 2.92 5.77 -10.69
C ASP A 51 2.53 4.92 -11.90
N ASN A 52 2.06 3.68 -11.68
CA ASN A 52 1.64 2.77 -12.74
C ASN A 52 0.69 1.67 -12.22
N PHE A 53 0.10 0.92 -13.15
CA PHE A 53 -0.83 -0.18 -12.84
C PHE A 53 -0.20 -1.31 -12.02
N LEU A 54 1.09 -1.58 -12.21
CA LEU A 54 1.78 -2.61 -11.44
C LEU A 54 1.85 -2.22 -9.96
N THR A 55 2.13 -0.95 -9.65
CA THR A 55 2.11 -0.45 -8.28
C THR A 55 0.72 -0.60 -7.65
N VAL A 56 -0.37 -0.37 -8.41
CA VAL A 56 -1.75 -0.64 -7.92
C VAL A 56 -1.91 -2.10 -7.52
N ILE A 57 -1.50 -3.02 -8.38
CA ILE A 57 -1.65 -4.47 -8.14
C ILE A 57 -0.82 -4.91 -6.94
N LEU A 58 0.42 -4.41 -6.81
CA LEU A 58 1.28 -4.71 -5.67
C LEU A 58 0.68 -4.20 -4.36
N VAL A 59 0.25 -2.94 -4.33
CA VAL A 59 -0.40 -2.36 -3.14
C VAL A 59 -1.64 -3.16 -2.76
N HIS A 60 -2.49 -3.51 -3.73
CA HIS A 60 -3.67 -4.32 -3.49
C HIS A 60 -3.32 -5.70 -2.91
N SER A 61 -2.32 -6.37 -3.49
CA SER A 61 -1.86 -7.69 -3.05
C SER A 61 -1.31 -7.67 -1.62
N ILE A 62 -0.51 -6.65 -1.28
CA ILE A 62 0.04 -6.48 0.07
C ILE A 62 -1.08 -6.25 1.06
N VAL A 63 -2.00 -5.33 0.77
CA VAL A 63 -3.13 -5.03 1.67
C VAL A 63 -3.98 -6.28 1.88
N LYS A 64 -4.32 -7.00 0.81
CA LYS A 64 -5.04 -8.27 0.88
C LYS A 64 -4.34 -9.28 1.79
N GLN A 65 -3.02 -9.43 1.67
CA GLN A 65 -2.24 -10.39 2.46
C GLN A 65 -2.40 -10.21 3.98
N PHE A 66 -2.63 -8.98 4.45
CA PHE A 66 -2.81 -8.69 5.88
C PHE A 66 -4.28 -8.61 6.31
N LEU A 67 -5.20 -8.26 5.40
CA LEU A 67 -6.60 -8.03 5.76
C LEU A 67 -7.52 -9.23 5.58
N VAL A 68 -7.13 -10.20 4.75
CA VAL A 68 -7.98 -11.36 4.42
C VAL A 68 -7.41 -12.64 5.01
N SER A 69 -8.27 -13.63 5.20
CA SER A 69 -7.81 -14.95 5.63
C SER A 69 -6.92 -15.58 4.56
N ARG A 70 -6.07 -16.52 5.00
CA ARG A 70 -5.19 -17.24 4.07
C ARG A 70 -5.97 -17.96 2.96
N GLN A 71 -7.14 -18.53 3.26
CA GLN A 71 -7.97 -19.21 2.26
C GLN A 71 -8.48 -18.22 1.21
N GLU A 72 -9.02 -17.08 1.64
CA GLU A 72 -9.50 -16.05 0.71
C GLU A 72 -8.39 -15.50 -0.19
N LEU A 73 -7.15 -15.43 0.33
CA LEU A 73 -5.99 -15.02 -0.47
C LEU A 73 -5.66 -16.07 -1.54
N ILE A 74 -5.68 -17.35 -1.18
CA ILE A 74 -5.46 -18.47 -2.13
C ILE A 74 -6.55 -18.44 -3.21
N ASP A 75 -7.82 -18.39 -2.81
CA ASP A 75 -8.95 -18.37 -3.75
C ASP A 75 -8.91 -17.15 -4.69
N TRP A 76 -8.36 -16.03 -4.23
CA TRP A 76 -8.14 -14.85 -5.08
C TRP A 76 -7.01 -15.06 -6.07
N LEU A 77 -5.85 -15.55 -5.62
CA LEU A 77 -4.70 -15.83 -6.49
C LEU A 77 -5.04 -16.87 -7.56
N GLU A 78 -5.78 -17.92 -7.20
CA GLU A 78 -6.24 -18.93 -8.14
C GLU A 78 -7.13 -18.32 -9.23
N ARG A 79 -8.06 -17.41 -8.86
CA ARG A 79 -8.89 -16.69 -9.85
C ARG A 79 -8.07 -15.79 -10.76
N CYS A 80 -7.03 -15.12 -10.23
CA CYS A 80 -6.13 -14.31 -11.05
C CYS A 80 -5.35 -15.15 -12.08
N TRP A 81 -5.07 -16.42 -11.77
CA TRP A 81 -4.35 -17.33 -12.65
C TRP A 81 -5.22 -17.94 -13.77
N GLN A 82 -6.54 -17.91 -13.63
CA GLN A 82 -7.49 -18.42 -14.64
C GLN A 82 -7.90 -17.37 -15.69
N LEU A 83 -7.38 -16.14 -15.60
CA LEU A 83 -7.59 -15.04 -16.54
C LEU A 83 -6.52 -15.03 -17.64
#